data_AF-A0A1W9W7S0-F1
#
_entry.id   AF-A0A1W9W7S0-F1
#
_cell.length_a   1.000
_cell.length_b   1.000
_cell.length_c   1.000
_cell.angle_alpha   90.00
_cell.angle_beta   90.00
_cell.angle_gamma   90.00
#
_symmetry.space_group_name_H-M   'P 1'
#
loop_
_entity.id
_entity.type
_entity.pdbx_description
1 polymer ?
#
loop_
_entity_poly.entity_id
_entity_poly.type
_entity_poly.pdbx_seq_one_letter_code
_entity_poly.pdbx_strand_id
1 'polypeptide(L)' 'MPFAEHHQEIVKEFGRFPHRNAILGRICTAEEIAYLASERAFKG' A
#
# COMPACT_ATOMS: atom_id res chain seq x y z
N MET A 1 -7.13 -17.31 -6.07
CA MET A 1 -5.84 -16.72 -5.66
C MET A 1 -5.89 -15.18 -5.74
N PRO A 2 -6.88 -14.50 -5.14
CA PRO A 2 -7.07 -13.05 -5.31
C PRO A 2 -5.99 -12.19 -4.62
N PHE A 3 -5.21 -12.79 -3.71
CA PHE A 3 -4.16 -12.09 -2.98
C PHE A 3 -3.00 -11.66 -3.88
N ALA A 4 -2.54 -12.50 -4.80
CA ALA A 4 -1.38 -12.18 -5.64
C ALA A 4 -1.64 -10.99 -6.57
N GLU A 5 -2.85 -10.95 -7.16
CA GLU A 5 -3.27 -9.87 -8.05
C GLU A 5 -3.36 -8.54 -7.30
N HIS A 6 -3.99 -8.54 -6.12
CA HIS A 6 -4.08 -7.32 -5.29
C HIS A 6 -2.70 -6.80 -4.85
N HIS A 7 -1.77 -7.68 -4.47
CA HIS A 7 -0.40 -7.27 -4.14
C HIS A 7 0.33 -6.69 -5.35
N GLN A 8 0.11 -7.28 -6.54
CA GLN A 8 0.68 -6.76 -7.78
C GLN A 8 0.14 -5.37 -8.11
N GLU A 9 -1.16 -5.11 -7.90
CA GLU A 9 -1.76 -3.79 -8.11
C GLU A 9 -1.15 -2.73 -7.19
N ILE A 10 -0.98 -3.03 -5.90
CA ILE A 10 -0.35 -2.12 -4.94
C ILE A 10 1.08 -1.76 -5.38
N VAL A 11 1.87 -2.75 -5.79
CA VAL A 11 3.24 -2.51 -6.27
C VAL A 11 3.24 -1.77 -7.59
N LYS A 12 2.25 -2.02 -8.47
CA LYS A 12 2.13 -1.30 -9.75
C LYS A 12 1.76 0.18 -9.55
N GLU A 13 0.91 0.49 -8.58
CA GLU A 13 0.44 1.84 -8.28
C GLU A 13 1.46 2.65 -7.47
N PHE A 14 2.03 2.06 -6.42
CA PHE A 14 2.90 2.77 -5.47
C PHE A 14 4.39 2.44 -5.63
N GLY A 15 4.76 1.40 -6.40
CA GLY A 15 6.13 0.88 -6.50
C GLY A 15 6.63 0.17 -5.24
N ARG A 16 5.82 0.14 -4.17
CA ARG A 16 6.14 -0.39 -2.84
C ARG A 16 4.84 -0.71 -2.09
N PHE A 17 4.98 -1.24 -0.87
CA PHE A 17 3.83 -1.45 0.03
C PHE A 17 3.73 -0.28 1.03
N PRO A 18 2.72 0.60 0.92
CA PRO A 18 2.58 1.78 1.79
C PRO A 18 2.53 1.44 3.28
N HIS A 19 1.98 0.28 3.63
CA HIS A 19 1.91 -0.25 5.01
C HIS A 19 3.28 -0.40 5.67
N ARG A 20 4.33 -0.66 4.88
CA ARG A 20 5.70 -0.82 5.39
C ARG A 20 6.45 0.50 5.53
N ASN A 21 5.90 1.61 5.05
CA ASN A 21 6.59 2.89 5.09
C ASN A 21 6.92 3.31 6.53
N ALA A 22 5.97 3.13 7.47
CA ALA A 22 6.18 3.48 8.88
C ALA A 22 7.32 2.67 9.54
N ILE A 23 7.37 1.36 9.30
CA ILE A 23 8.40 0.47 9.89
C ILE A 23 9.78 0.72 9.25
N LEU A 24 9.81 1.12 7.99
CA LEU A 24 11.03 1.44 7.25
C LEU A 24 11.46 2.91 7.37
N GLY A 25 10.75 3.73 8.17
CA GLY A 25 11.04 5.16 8.34
C GLY A 25 10.84 6.01 7.08
N ARG A 26 10.02 5.55 6.13
CA ARG A 26 9.70 6.28 4.89
C ARG A 26 8.50 7.20 5.11
N ILE A 27 8.58 8.40 4.54
CA ILE A 27 7.45 9.32 4.51
C ILE A 27 6.44 8.84 3.45
N CYS A 28 5.16 8.76 3.85
CA CYS A 28 4.07 8.46 2.92
C CYS A 28 3.72 9.70 2.09
N THR A 29 3.41 9.51 0.81
CA THR A 29 2.77 10.53 -0.01
C THR A 29 1.30 10.73 0.38
N ALA A 30 0.68 11.81 -0.08
CA ALA A 30 -0.74 12.05 0.17
C ALA A 30 -1.63 10.93 -0.38
N GLU A 31 -1.28 10.36 -1.54
CA GLU A 31 -1.99 9.23 -2.16
C GLU A 31 -1.84 7.95 -1.33
N GLU A 32 -0.64 7.68 -0.82
CA GLU A 32 -0.39 6.54 0.07
C GLU A 32 -1.18 6.68 1.37
N ILE A 33 -1.26 7.88 1.95
CA ILE A 33 -2.06 8.14 3.16
C ILE A 33 -3.56 7.92 2.88
N ALA A 34 -4.07 8.43 1.76
CA ALA A 34 -5.45 8.24 1.36
C ALA A 34 -5.77 6.75 1.11
N TYR A 35 -4.86 6.03 0.46
CA TYR A 35 -4.98 4.58 0.27
C TYR A 35 -5.03 3.84 1.60
N LEU A 36 -4.12 4.14 2.54
CA LEU A 36 -4.07 3.54 3.88
C LEU A 36 -5.34 3.80 4.72
N ALA A 37 -6.00 4.95 4.50
CA ALA A 37 -7.26 5.31 5.16
C ALA A 37 -8.49 4.70 4.48
N SER A 38 -8.36 4.14 3.27
CA SER A 38 -9.48 3.61 2.49
C SER A 38 -9.78 2.14 2.83
N GLU A 39 -10.98 1.68 2.45
CA GLU A 39 -11.35 0.25 2.56
C GLU A 39 -10.59 -0.65 1.59
N ARG A 40 -9.95 -0.06 0.58
CA ARG A 40 -9.07 -0.75 -0.37
C ARG A 40 -7.70 -1.09 0.21
N ALA A 41 -7.36 -0.55 1.38
CA ALA A 41 -6.09 -0.79 2.02
C ALA A 41 -5.91 -2.26 2.37
N PHE A 42 -4.82 -2.86 1.93
CA PHE A 42 -4.44 -4.21 2.33
C PHE A 42 -4.06 -4.26 3.82
N LYS A 43 -4.88 -4.88 4.67
CA LYS A 43 -4.62 -4.94 6.13
C LYS A 43 -3.88 -6.20 6.59
N GLY A 44 -3.30 -6.98 5.67
CA GLY A 44 -2.60 -8.23 5.96
C GLY A 44 -1.19 -8.03 6.50
#